data_AF-A0A1Q6NHT3-F1
#
_entry.id   AF-A0A1Q6NHT3-F1
#
_cell.length_a   1.000
_cell.length_b   1.000
_cell.length_c   1.000
_cell.angle_alpha   90.00
_cell.angle_beta   90.00
_cell.angle_gamma   90.00
#
_symmetry.space_group_name_H-M   'P 1'
#
loop_
_entity.id
_entity.type
_entity.pdbx_description
1 polymer ?
#
loop_
_entity_poly.entity_id
_entity_poly.type
_entity_poly.pdbx_seq_one_letter_code
_entity_poly.pdbx_strand_id
1 'polypeptide(L)'
;MSRFMEIKSKDIEKAFEDERRQYFVGNLKKPQHIPFVKSDNAEMGLTAYDKFTGEPAHRHSVAKEYAYVISGRTQYMDLDTREIYEYHAGDFFATFPGTTYVQKSEAGTKMIFVKEPSINDKELVPMDEEAKKWMETEF
;
A
#
# COMPACT_ATOMS: atom_id res chain seq x y z
N MET A 1 -5.09 17.64 -27.31
CA MET A 1 -4.93 17.07 -25.95
C MET A 1 -3.57 17.47 -25.41
N SER A 2 -3.46 17.77 -24.12
CA SER A 2 -2.16 18.04 -23.48
C SER A 2 -1.24 16.83 -23.61
N ARG A 3 0.06 17.06 -23.80
CA ARG A 3 1.08 15.99 -23.78
C ARG A 3 1.48 15.58 -22.36
N PHE A 4 1.04 16.35 -21.37
CA PHE A 4 1.33 16.14 -19.95
C PHE A 4 0.02 16.05 -19.16
N MET A 5 -0.03 15.09 -18.24
CA MET A 5 -1.04 15.01 -17.20
C MET A 5 -0.39 15.43 -15.88
N GLU A 6 -1.10 16.22 -15.09
CA GLU A 6 -0.62 16.66 -13.79
C GLU A 6 -1.71 16.58 -12.74
N ILE A 7 -1.29 16.36 -11.50
CA ILE A 7 -2.11 16.47 -10.31
C ILE A 7 -1.30 17.32 -9.34
N LYS A 8 -1.82 18.46 -8.90
CA LYS A 8 -1.08 19.35 -8.00
C LYS A 8 -1.16 18.83 -6.57
N SER A 9 -0.16 19.14 -5.74
CA SER A 9 -0.12 18.70 -4.34
C SER A 9 -1.39 19.06 -3.58
N LYS A 10 -1.93 20.28 -3.77
CA LYS A 10 -3.18 20.72 -3.16
C LYS A 10 -4.37 19.79 -3.44
N ASP A 11 -4.43 19.20 -4.63
CA ASP A 11 -5.54 18.35 -5.05
C ASP A 11 -5.36 16.93 -4.47
N ILE A 12 -4.10 16.47 -4.38
CA ILE A 12 -3.73 15.22 -3.71
C ILE A 12 -4.04 15.32 -2.21
N GLU A 13 -3.60 16.40 -1.56
CA GLU A 13 -3.83 16.68 -0.14
C GLU A 13 -5.33 16.72 0.18
N LYS A 14 -6.11 17.43 -0.63
CA LYS A 14 -7.57 17.45 -0.49
C LYS A 14 -8.20 16.06 -0.61
N ALA A 15 -7.73 15.23 -1.55
CA ALA A 15 -8.29 13.90 -1.72
C ALA A 15 -8.05 12.98 -0.51
N PHE A 16 -6.98 13.23 0.26
CA PHE A 16 -6.70 12.51 1.51
C PHE A 16 -7.61 12.90 2.68
N GLU A 17 -8.39 13.98 2.57
CA GLU A 17 -9.40 14.33 3.59
C GLU A 17 -10.52 13.27 3.66
N ASP A 18 -10.85 12.65 2.53
CA ASP A 18 -11.94 11.67 2.41
C ASP A 18 -11.45 10.22 2.36
N GLU A 19 -10.28 9.98 1.75
CA GLU A 19 -9.82 8.64 1.41
C GLU A 19 -8.34 8.42 1.72
N ARG A 20 -8.05 7.32 2.41
CA ARG A 20 -6.70 6.94 2.87
C ARG A 20 -5.72 6.63 1.73
N ARG A 21 -6.24 6.28 0.54
CA ARG A 21 -5.44 5.89 -0.62
C ARG A 21 -5.87 6.67 -1.86
N GLN A 22 -4.89 7.19 -2.56
CA GLN A 22 -5.08 7.88 -3.83
C GLN A 22 -4.27 7.19 -4.92
N TYR A 23 -4.92 6.84 -6.02
CA TYR A 23 -4.28 6.17 -7.15
C TYR A 23 -4.04 7.16 -8.28
N PHE A 24 -2.80 7.18 -8.77
CA PHE A 24 -2.36 8.04 -9.87
C PHE A 24 -2.30 7.28 -11.19
N VAL A 25 -2.07 5.97 -11.14
CA VAL A 25 -1.97 5.09 -12.30
C VAL A 25 -2.67 3.77 -11.98
N GLY A 26 -3.36 3.16 -12.96
CA GLY A 26 -3.85 1.79 -12.86
C GLY A 26 -5.15 1.51 -13.64
N ASN A 27 -5.54 0.25 -13.68
CA ASN A 27 -6.82 -0.24 -14.19
C ASN A 27 -7.84 -0.34 -13.06
N LEU A 28 -8.18 0.84 -12.51
CA LEU A 28 -8.94 0.97 -11.28
C LEU A 28 -10.43 0.65 -11.50
N LYS A 29 -10.98 -0.24 -10.66
CA LYS A 29 -12.42 -0.59 -10.69
C LYS A 29 -13.33 0.51 -10.14
N LYS A 30 -12.82 1.31 -9.19
CA LYS A 30 -13.58 2.36 -8.50
C LYS A 30 -13.23 3.73 -9.08
N PRO A 31 -14.20 4.66 -9.17
CA PRO A 31 -13.91 6.04 -9.51
C PRO A 31 -12.93 6.64 -8.50
N GLN A 32 -12.10 7.57 -8.96
CA GLN A 32 -11.16 8.33 -8.13
C GLN A 32 -11.64 9.77 -7.98
N HIS A 33 -11.32 10.39 -6.84
CA HIS A 33 -11.58 11.81 -6.59
C HIS A 33 -10.66 12.73 -7.41
N ILE A 34 -9.51 12.20 -7.83
CA ILE A 34 -8.51 12.89 -8.65
C ILE A 34 -8.41 12.25 -10.05
N PRO A 35 -7.97 13.02 -11.06
CA PRO A 35 -7.60 12.44 -12.35
C PRO A 35 -6.51 11.38 -12.19
N PHE A 36 -6.53 10.34 -13.02
CA PHE A 36 -5.51 9.29 -13.02
C PHE A 36 -5.20 8.77 -14.43
N VAL A 37 -4.04 8.14 -14.60
CA VAL A 37 -3.60 7.50 -15.85
C VAL A 37 -4.10 6.05 -15.87
N LYS A 38 -4.92 5.69 -16.85
CA LYS A 38 -5.29 4.29 -17.07
C LYS A 38 -4.10 3.49 -17.56
N SER A 39 -3.81 2.35 -16.94
CA SER A 39 -2.70 1.46 -17.31
C SER A 39 -2.99 0.03 -16.87
N ASP A 40 -2.74 -0.94 -17.73
CA ASP A 40 -2.75 -2.37 -17.37
C ASP A 40 -1.38 -2.84 -16.85
N ASN A 41 -0.32 -2.05 -17.07
CA ASN A 41 1.05 -2.45 -16.76
C ASN A 41 1.49 -2.07 -15.35
N ALA A 42 0.91 -1.03 -14.77
CA ALA A 42 1.29 -0.54 -13.46
C ALA A 42 0.11 0.09 -12.73
N GLU A 43 -0.06 -0.24 -11.46
CA GLU A 43 -0.91 0.49 -10.52
C GLU A 43 0.02 1.28 -9.59
N MET A 44 -0.25 2.57 -9.37
CA MET A 44 0.61 3.40 -8.54
C MET A 44 -0.25 4.37 -7.74
N GLY A 45 0.12 4.58 -6.48
CA GLY A 45 -0.60 5.50 -5.63
C GLY A 45 0.17 5.86 -4.37
N LEU A 46 -0.48 6.71 -3.58
CA LEU A 46 -0.05 7.06 -2.23
C LEU A 46 -1.04 6.47 -1.22
N THR A 47 -0.51 5.99 -0.11
CA THR A 47 -1.28 5.64 1.08
C THR A 47 -0.81 6.51 2.24
N ALA A 48 -1.74 7.01 3.05
CA ALA A 48 -1.45 7.84 4.21
C ALA A 48 -2.24 7.33 5.42
N TYR A 49 -1.55 6.92 6.48
CA TYR A 49 -2.16 6.44 7.71
C TYR A 49 -2.18 7.57 8.74
N ASP A 50 -3.36 8.13 9.03
CA ASP A 50 -3.57 9.18 10.03
C ASP A 50 -3.57 8.64 11.47
N LYS A 51 -3.86 7.36 11.62
CA LYS A 51 -3.85 6.59 12.86
C LYS A 51 -3.15 5.26 12.68
N PHE A 52 -2.77 4.63 13.81
CA PHE A 52 -2.30 3.25 13.79
C PHE A 52 -3.30 2.37 13.03
N THR A 53 -2.80 1.66 12.02
CA THR A 53 -3.66 0.84 11.19
C THR A 53 -2.99 -0.47 10.84
N GLY A 54 -3.66 -1.56 11.21
CA GLY A 54 -3.42 -2.88 10.66
C GLY A 54 -4.16 -3.09 9.35
N GLU A 55 -3.56 -3.79 8.39
CA GLU A 55 -4.26 -4.28 7.21
C GLU A 55 -4.51 -5.80 7.28
N PRO A 56 -5.60 -6.29 6.68
CA PRO A 56 -5.85 -7.73 6.61
C PRO A 56 -4.67 -8.45 5.95
N ALA A 57 -4.33 -9.61 6.49
CA ALA A 57 -3.36 -10.51 5.90
C ALA A 57 -3.76 -10.89 4.47
N HIS A 58 -2.80 -10.86 3.57
CA HIS A 58 -3.03 -11.19 2.17
C HIS A 58 -1.75 -11.61 1.44
N ARG A 59 -1.94 -12.05 0.20
CA ARG A 59 -0.89 -12.19 -0.79
C ARG A 59 -1.39 -11.67 -2.14
N HIS A 60 -0.45 -11.44 -3.04
CA HIS A 60 -0.70 -11.23 -4.46
C HIS A 60 -0.12 -12.42 -5.22
N SER A 61 -0.91 -13.08 -6.07
CA SER A 61 -0.47 -14.31 -6.78
C SER A 61 0.41 -14.01 -7.99
N VAL A 62 0.34 -12.79 -8.53
CA VAL A 62 1.04 -12.38 -9.75
C VAL A 62 1.69 -11.00 -9.58
N ALA A 63 1.00 -10.05 -8.94
CA ALA A 63 1.51 -8.69 -8.82
C ALA A 63 2.69 -8.63 -7.85
N LYS A 64 3.78 -8.01 -8.28
CA LYS A 64 4.84 -7.55 -7.38
C LYS A 64 4.47 -6.16 -6.87
N GLU A 65 4.65 -5.93 -5.58
CA GLU A 65 4.44 -4.62 -4.97
C GLU A 65 5.79 -4.01 -4.59
N TYR A 66 5.98 -2.75 -4.93
CA TYR A 66 7.12 -1.94 -4.53
C TYR A 66 6.59 -0.82 -3.65
N ALA A 67 7.29 -0.50 -2.58
CA ALA A 67 6.92 0.59 -1.70
C ALA A 67 8.14 1.43 -1.32
N TYR A 68 7.93 2.73 -1.18
CA TYR A 68 8.90 3.65 -0.62
C TYR A 68 8.23 4.48 0.47
N VAL A 69 8.84 4.48 1.66
CA VAL A 69 8.29 5.15 2.83
C VAL A 69 8.68 6.63 2.78
N ILE A 70 7.68 7.50 2.65
CA ILE A 70 7.86 8.95 2.60
C ILE A 70 8.00 9.52 4.01
N SER A 71 7.18 9.04 4.94
CA SER A 71 7.19 9.42 6.35
C SER A 71 6.69 8.28 7.23
N GLY A 72 7.04 8.32 8.52
CA GLY A 72 6.58 7.35 9.53
C GLY A 72 7.30 6.01 9.46
N ARG A 73 6.60 4.98 9.95
CA ARG A 73 7.12 3.63 10.20
C ARG A 73 6.07 2.58 9.89
N THR A 74 6.48 1.52 9.21
CA THR A 74 5.60 0.38 8.89
C THR A 74 6.31 -0.93 9.18
N GLN A 75 5.54 -1.94 9.55
CA GLN A 75 6.02 -3.29 9.78
C GLN A 75 5.22 -4.30 8.97
N TYR A 76 5.93 -5.31 8.48
CA TYR A 76 5.40 -6.43 7.70
C TYR A 76 5.86 -7.72 8.36
N MET A 77 4.93 -8.61 8.67
CA MET A 77 5.23 -9.98 9.10
C MET A 77 5.01 -10.93 7.92
N ASP A 78 6.05 -11.67 7.55
CA ASP A 78 5.92 -12.84 6.69
C ASP A 78 5.24 -13.95 7.50
N LEU A 79 4.11 -14.45 7.01
CA LEU A 79 3.28 -15.41 7.75
C LEU A 79 3.78 -16.84 7.67
N ASP A 80 4.68 -17.14 6.73
CA ASP A 80 5.27 -18.46 6.58
C ASP A 80 6.51 -18.60 7.48
N THR A 81 7.29 -17.53 7.63
CA THR A 81 8.56 -17.53 8.38
C THR A 81 8.49 -16.87 9.76
N ARG A 82 7.48 -16.03 10.00
CA ARG A 82 7.34 -15.15 11.19
C ARG A 82 8.42 -14.08 11.31
N GLU A 83 9.20 -13.86 10.26
CA GLU A 83 10.13 -12.74 10.23
C GLU A 83 9.35 -11.42 10.15
N ILE A 84 9.75 -10.46 10.99
CA ILE A 84 9.18 -9.10 11.01
C ILE A 84 10.18 -8.17 10.36
N TYR A 85 9.75 -7.54 9.29
CA TYR A 85 10.49 -6.50 8.60
C TYR A 85 9.91 -5.14 8.99
N GLU A 86 10.80 -4.19 9.24
CA GLU A 86 10.45 -2.84 9.62
C GLU A 86 11.09 -1.86 8.65
N TYR A 87 10.30 -0.87 8.22
CA TYR A 87 10.72 0.15 7.27
C TYR A 87 10.36 1.53 7.80
N HIS A 88 11.29 2.47 7.63
CA HIS A 88 11.22 3.86 8.07
C HIS A 88 11.28 4.80 6.86
N ALA A 89 10.98 6.08 7.10
CA ALA A 89 11.10 7.12 6.08
C ALA A 89 12.46 7.06 5.36
N GLY A 90 12.43 6.97 4.03
CA GLY A 90 13.61 6.80 3.18
C GLY A 90 13.84 5.37 2.69
N ASP A 91 13.20 4.38 3.32
CA ASP A 91 13.38 2.98 2.94
C ASP A 91 12.52 2.61 1.72
N PHE A 92 13.11 1.76 0.88
CA PHE A 92 12.46 1.09 -0.22
C PHE A 92 12.39 -0.41 0.07
N PHE A 93 11.26 -1.03 -0.26
CA PHE A 93 11.13 -2.48 -0.21
C PHE A 93 10.21 -3.01 -1.32
N ALA A 94 10.30 -4.31 -1.55
CA ALA A 94 9.44 -5.00 -2.50
C ALA A 94 8.86 -6.27 -1.88
N THR A 95 7.57 -6.50 -2.14
CA THR A 95 6.88 -7.74 -1.80
C THR A 95 6.69 -8.54 -3.08
N PHE A 96 7.23 -9.76 -3.10
CA PHE A 96 7.20 -10.62 -4.27
C PHE A 96 5.90 -11.44 -4.36
N PRO A 97 5.50 -11.84 -5.58
CA PRO A 97 4.32 -12.68 -5.75
C PRO A 97 4.41 -13.96 -4.92
N GLY A 98 3.30 -14.32 -4.29
CA GLY A 98 3.19 -15.50 -3.43
C GLY A 98 3.54 -15.28 -1.96
N THR A 99 4.24 -14.20 -1.60
CA THR A 99 4.52 -13.87 -0.19
C THR A 99 3.20 -13.65 0.57
N THR A 100 2.98 -14.44 1.62
CA THR A 100 1.87 -14.26 2.56
C THR A 100 2.31 -13.32 3.68
N TYR A 101 1.63 -12.19 3.83
CA TYR A 101 2.03 -11.21 4.83
C TYR A 101 0.85 -10.52 5.48
N VAL A 102 1.11 -9.98 6.65
CA VAL A 102 0.26 -9.00 7.32
C VAL A 102 1.09 -7.77 7.61
N GLN A 103 0.46 -6.59 7.57
CA GLN A 103 1.14 -5.32 7.80
C GLN A 103 0.40 -4.44 8.80
N LYS A 104 1.16 -3.60 9.49
CA LYS A 104 0.66 -2.50 10.30
C LYS A 104 1.51 -1.26 10.07
N SER A 105 0.89 -0.08 10.20
CA SER A 105 1.54 1.21 9.97
C SER A 105 1.23 2.17 11.10
N GLU A 106 2.25 2.91 11.54
CA GLU A 106 2.11 3.91 12.60
C GLU A 106 1.33 5.12 12.09
N ALA A 107 0.65 5.83 13.00
CA ALA A 107 0.07 7.13 12.67
C ALA A 107 1.13 8.08 12.09
N GLY A 108 0.79 8.80 11.02
CA GLY A 108 1.71 9.66 10.27
C GLY A 108 2.50 8.95 9.18
N THR A 109 2.30 7.64 8.98
CA THR A 109 2.99 6.89 7.93
C THR A 109 2.43 7.24 6.56
N LYS A 110 3.30 7.62 5.62
CA LYS A 110 2.96 7.83 4.21
C LYS A 110 3.88 7.02 3.33
N MET A 111 3.32 6.35 2.34
CA MET A 111 4.09 5.54 1.41
C MET A 111 3.58 5.74 0.00
N ILE A 112 4.51 5.73 -0.96
CA ILE A 112 4.18 5.47 -2.36
C ILE A 112 4.25 3.98 -2.60
N PHE A 113 3.26 3.45 -3.32
CA PHE A 113 3.23 2.07 -3.72
C PHE A 113 3.10 1.97 -5.23
N VAL A 114 3.71 0.93 -5.79
CA VAL A 114 3.61 0.55 -7.19
C VAL A 114 3.35 -0.94 -7.27
N LYS A 115 2.37 -1.37 -8.05
CA LYS A 115 2.11 -2.77 -8.37
C LYS A 115 2.33 -3.03 -9.85
N GLU A 116 2.96 -4.15 -10.14
CA GLU A 116 3.30 -4.58 -11.49
C GLU A 116 2.94 -6.07 -11.66
N PRO A 117 2.02 -6.43 -12.57
CA PRO A 117 1.19 -5.56 -13.41
C PRO A 117 0.00 -4.92 -12.64
N SER A 118 -0.79 -4.06 -13.30
CA SER A 118 -2.01 -3.49 -12.72
C SER A 118 -3.16 -4.50 -12.75
N ILE A 119 -3.19 -5.41 -11.79
CA ILE A 119 -4.19 -6.46 -11.69
C ILE A 119 -4.79 -6.53 -10.29
N ASN A 120 -6.00 -7.08 -10.20
CA ASN A 120 -6.65 -7.34 -8.92
C ASN A 120 -6.59 -8.84 -8.62
N ASP A 121 -5.47 -9.24 -8.04
CA ASP A 121 -5.10 -10.62 -7.66
C ASP A 121 -4.87 -10.77 -6.15
N LYS A 122 -5.37 -9.80 -5.36
CA LYS A 122 -5.28 -9.84 -3.90
C LYS A 122 -6.11 -10.99 -3.36
N GLU A 123 -5.45 -11.91 -2.67
CA GLU A 123 -6.07 -13.04 -1.98
C GLU A 123 -5.93 -12.83 -0.47
N LEU A 124 -7.05 -12.76 0.25
CA LEU A 124 -7.03 -12.70 1.71
C LEU A 124 -6.58 -14.05 2.26
N VAL A 125 -5.72 -14.02 3.27
CA VAL A 125 -5.25 -15.21 3.97
C VAL A 125 -5.65 -15.13 5.44
N PRO A 126 -6.00 -16.25 6.10
CA PRO A 126 -6.32 -16.22 7.52
C PRO A 126 -5.07 -15.92 8.35
N MET A 127 -5.23 -15.12 9.40
CA MET A 127 -4.21 -14.97 10.44
C MET A 127 -4.40 -16.05 11.50
N ASP A 128 -3.30 -16.60 12.00
CA ASP A 128 -3.30 -17.39 13.22
C ASP A 128 -3.25 -16.50 14.47
N GLU A 129 -3.29 -17.13 15.65
CA GLU A 129 -3.35 -16.40 16.92
C GLU A 129 -2.10 -15.56 17.19
N GLU A 130 -0.94 -15.98 16.70
CA GLU A 130 0.30 -15.22 16.83
C GLU A 130 0.26 -13.93 16.01
N ALA A 131 -0.09 -14.03 14.72
CA ALA A 131 -0.22 -12.86 13.85
C ALA A 131 -1.30 -11.90 14.36
N LYS A 132 -2.43 -12.41 14.87
CA LYS A 132 -3.49 -11.59 15.48
C LYS A 132 -2.97 -10.80 16.69
N LYS A 133 -2.28 -11.46 17.62
CA LYS A 133 -1.70 -10.78 18.80
C LYS A 133 -0.67 -9.73 18.41
N TRP A 134 0.16 -10.03 17.41
CA TRP A 134 1.13 -9.07 16.90
C TRP A 134 0.46 -7.82 16.30
N MET A 135 -0.70 -7.98 15.65
CA MET A 135 -1.48 -6.87 15.09
C MET A 135 -2.12 -5.96 16.14
N GLU A 136 -2.34 -6.47 17.36
CA GLU A 136 -2.89 -5.70 18.49
C GLU A 136 -1.82 -4.89 19.23
N THR A 137 -0.54 -5.16 18.99
CA THR A 137 0.56 -4.45 19.64
C THR A 137 0.95 -3.23 18.81
N GLU A 138 0.80 -2.03 19.36
CA GLU A 138 1.33 -0.79 18.74
C GLU A 138 2.87 -0.76 18.74
N PHE A 139 3.44 0.23 18.04
CA PHE A 139 4.86 0.35 17.69
C PHE A 139 5.81 0.63 18.86
#